data_AF-D4JAI5-F1
#
_entry.id   AF-D4JAI5-F1
#
_cell.length_a   1.000
_cell.length_b   1.000
_cell.length_c   1.000
_cell.angle_alpha   90.00
_cell.angle_beta   90.00
_cell.angle_gamma   90.00
#
_symmetry.space_group_name_H-M   'P 1'
#
loop_
_entity.id
_entity.type
_entity.pdbx_description
1 polymer ?
#
loop_
_entity_poly.entity_id
_entity_poly.type
_entity_poly.pdbx_seq_one_letter_code
_entity_poly.pdbx_strand_id
1 'polypeptide(L)' 'MKYDFTTIMDRSGKDALAIDNVGQHMWGNEPEAPKEGFDFIPMWVADMNFPTCPSVTEAIIERAKHPAFYQ' A
#
# COMPACT_ATOMS: atom_id res chain seq x y z
N MET A 1 -1.36 18.38 17.13
CA MET A 1 -1.84 17.29 16.27
C MET A 1 -1.09 16.02 16.65
N LYS A 2 -1.79 14.89 16.79
CA LYS A 2 -1.18 13.60 17.14
C LYS A 2 -1.50 12.63 16.01
N TYR A 3 -0.47 12.08 15.37
CA TYR A 3 -0.60 11.05 14.36
C TYR A 3 -0.26 9.69 14.97
N ASP A 4 -0.88 8.65 14.43
CA ASP A 4 -0.62 7.27 14.81
C ASP A 4 0.26 6.61 13.74
N PHE A 5 1.50 6.33 14.11
CA PHE A 5 2.47 5.58 13.30
C PHE A 5 2.74 4.18 13.89
N THR A 6 1.89 3.73 14.82
CA THR A 6 2.06 2.47 15.56
C THR A 6 1.02 1.42 15.18
N THR A 7 -0.17 1.86 14.73
CA THR A 7 -1.17 0.93 14.18
C THR A 7 -0.62 0.23 12.95
N ILE A 8 -0.71 -1.10 12.96
CA ILE A 8 -0.37 -1.95 11.81
C ILE A 8 -1.61 -2.06 10.92
N MET A 9 -1.53 -1.47 9.72
CA MET A 9 -2.58 -1.50 8.72
C MET A 9 -2.44 -2.74 7.84
N ASP A 10 -3.51 -3.54 7.70
CA ASP A 10 -3.54 -4.62 6.69
C ASP A 10 -3.68 -4.01 5.29
N ARG A 11 -2.76 -4.39 4.41
CA ARG A 11 -2.67 -3.91 3.02
C ARG A 11 -2.87 -5.04 2.01
N SER A 12 -3.15 -6.26 2.47
CA SER A 12 -3.31 -7.44 1.61
C SER A 12 -4.53 -7.31 0.70
N GLY A 13 -4.39 -7.62 -0.58
CA GLY A 13 -5.50 -7.55 -1.55
C GLY A 13 -6.02 -6.13 -1.80
N LYS A 14 -5.17 -5.12 -1.59
CA LYS A 14 -5.45 -3.69 -1.86
C LYS A 14 -4.60 -3.16 -3.02
N ASP A 15 -4.25 -4.04 -3.95
CA ASP A 15 -3.28 -3.78 -5.03
C ASP A 15 -1.94 -3.25 -4.49
N ALA A 16 -1.50 -3.80 -3.35
CA ALA A 16 -0.30 -3.37 -2.65
C ALA A 16 0.89 -4.18 -3.14
N LEU A 17 1.64 -3.63 -4.11
CA LEU A 17 2.80 -4.27 -4.73
C LEU A 17 3.75 -4.93 -3.72
N ALA A 18 4.03 -4.24 -2.60
CA ALA A 18 4.94 -4.72 -1.57
C ALA A 18 4.53 -6.07 -0.95
N ILE A 19 3.23 -6.37 -0.94
CA ILE A 19 2.63 -7.58 -0.35
C ILE A 19 2.18 -8.55 -1.43
N ASP A 20 1.40 -8.07 -2.40
CA ASP A 20 0.65 -8.92 -3.33
C ASP A 20 1.55 -9.54 -4.42
N ASN A 21 2.74 -8.98 -4.67
CA ASN A 21 3.63 -9.39 -5.77
C ASN A 21 4.94 -10.03 -5.33
N VAL A 22 5.15 -10.29 -4.03
CA VAL A 22 6.32 -11.04 -3.56
C VAL A 22 6.35 -12.43 -4.23
N GLY A 23 7.52 -12.84 -4.74
CA GLY A 23 7.68 -14.10 -5.45
C GLY A 23 7.03 -14.15 -6.83
N GLN A 24 6.44 -13.05 -7.31
CA GLN A 24 5.97 -12.92 -8.68
C GLN A 24 7.03 -12.20 -9.51
N HIS A 25 7.44 -12.74 -10.65
CA HIS A 25 8.43 -12.10 -11.52
C HIS A 25 7.74 -11.38 -12.68
N MET A 26 6.98 -10.32 -12.39
CA MET A 26 6.25 -9.56 -13.41
C MET A 26 7.12 -8.46 -14.03
N TRP A 27 7.93 -7.76 -13.23
CA TRP A 27 8.75 -6.63 -13.66
C TRP A 27 10.27 -6.84 -13.45
N GLY A 28 10.66 -7.92 -12.77
CA GLY A 28 12.06 -8.34 -12.59
C GLY A 28 12.78 -7.73 -11.39
N ASN A 29 12.08 -6.96 -10.56
CA ASN A 29 12.62 -6.34 -9.34
C ASN A 29 12.01 -6.92 -8.05
N GLU A 30 11.03 -7.81 -8.18
CA GLU A 30 10.37 -8.43 -7.06
C GLU A 30 11.29 -9.42 -6.35
N PRO A 31 11.31 -9.43 -5.00
CA PRO A 31 12.06 -10.41 -4.24
C PRO A 31 11.42 -11.79 -4.39
N GLU A 32 12.23 -12.82 -4.15
CA GLU A 32 11.75 -14.19 -4.02
C GLU A 32 10.77 -14.33 -2.85
N ALA A 33 9.86 -15.32 -2.94
CA ALA A 33 8.98 -15.68 -1.85
C ALA A 33 9.78 -16.15 -0.61
N PRO A 34 9.26 -15.95 0.61
CA PRO A 34 9.88 -16.52 1.81
C PRO A 34 10.00 -18.04 1.66
N LYS A 35 11.07 -18.59 2.23
CA LYS A 35 11.26 -20.04 2.31
C LYS A 35 10.17 -20.66 3.18
N GLU A 36 9.92 -21.95 2.97
CA GLU A 36 8.98 -22.69 3.81
C GLU A 36 9.33 -22.55 5.30
N GLY A 37 8.34 -22.25 6.12
CA GLY A 37 8.50 -22.01 7.56
C GLY A 37 8.93 -20.60 7.96
N PHE A 38 9.10 -19.67 7.02
CA PHE A 38 9.41 -18.26 7.31
C PHE A 38 8.21 -17.33 7.04
N ASP A 39 8.02 -16.36 7.93
CA ASP A 39 7.10 -15.24 7.70
C ASP A 39 7.70 -14.21 6.74
N PHE A 40 6.85 -13.61 5.92
CA PHE A 40 7.24 -12.52 5.04
C PHE A 40 7.13 -11.16 5.74
N ILE A 41 8.18 -10.35 5.64
CA ILE A 41 8.18 -8.94 6.09
C ILE A 41 8.48 -8.05 4.87
N PRO A 42 7.49 -7.30 4.35
CA PRO A 42 7.64 -6.51 3.13
C PRO A 42 8.46 -5.24 3.39
N MET A 43 9.74 -5.25 3.02
CA MET A 43 10.69 -4.12 3.20
C MET A 43 11.45 -3.74 1.92
N TRP A 44 10.84 -3.93 0.75
CA TRP A 44 11.54 -3.83 -0.55
C TRP A 44 11.03 -2.69 -1.45
N VAL A 45 9.72 -2.47 -1.53
CA VAL A 45 9.14 -1.34 -2.26
C VAL A 45 9.28 -0.07 -1.42
N ALA A 46 9.69 1.03 -2.03
CA ALA A 46 9.79 2.34 -1.38
C ALA A 46 8.42 3.03 -1.22
N ASP A 47 7.47 2.34 -0.59
CA ASP A 47 6.21 2.90 -0.09
C ASP A 47 6.14 2.78 1.45
N MET A 48 5.02 3.15 2.07
CA MET A 48 4.89 3.17 3.53
C MET A 48 3.73 2.30 4.02
N ASN A 49 3.90 1.70 5.19
CA ASN A 49 2.84 0.99 5.93
C ASN A 49 2.04 1.91 6.87
N PHE A 50 2.09 3.23 6.65
CA PHE A 50 1.30 4.21 7.39
C PHE A 50 0.08 4.65 6.59
N PRO A 51 -1.04 4.98 7.23
CA PRO A 51 -2.14 5.62 6.54
C PRO A 51 -1.70 6.97 5.98
N THR A 52 -2.18 7.31 4.78
CA THR A 52 -2.00 8.63 4.20
C THR A 52 -2.57 9.70 5.15
N CYS A 53 -1.94 10.88 5.17
CA CYS A 53 -2.42 12.01 5.97
C CYS A 53 -3.94 12.25 5.75
N PRO A 54 -4.76 12.38 6.83
CA PRO A 54 -6.21 12.49 6.70
C PRO A 54 -6.69 13.58 5.74
N SER A 55 -6.01 14.74 5.74
CA SER A 55 -6.37 15.87 4.87
C SER A 55 -6.22 15.55 3.36
N VAL A 56 -5.32 14.64 3.01
CA VAL A 56 -5.16 14.17 1.62
C VAL A 56 -6.34 13.28 1.23
N THR A 57 -6.71 12.33 2.10
CA THR A 57 -7.88 11.46 1.87
C THR A 57 -9.17 12.28 1.77
N GLU A 58 -9.37 13.27 2.65
CA GLU A 58 -10.50 14.20 2.60
C GLU A 58 -10.57 14.95 1.27
N ALA A 59 -9.44 15.50 0.80
CA ALA A 59 -9.40 16.21 -0.48
C ALA A 59 -9.74 15.31 -1.68
N ILE A 60 -9.28 14.05 -1.67
CA ILE A 60 -9.63 13.06 -2.71
C ILE A 60 -11.13 12.76 -2.67
N ILE A 61 -11.71 12.56 -1.49
CA ILE A 61 -13.14 12.31 -1.31
C ILE A 61 -13.96 13.49 -1.82
N GLU A 62 -13.59 14.73 -1.47
CA GLU A 62 -14.30 15.93 -1.96
C GLU A 62 -14.23 16.04 -3.49
N ARG A 63 -13.09 15.73 -4.10
CA ARG A 63 -12.97 15.72 -5.57
C ARG A 63 -13.86 14.64 -6.20
N ALA A 64 -13.96 13.47 -5.58
CA ALA A 64 -14.78 12.37 -6.08
C ALA A 64 -16.28 12.65 -6.03
N LYS A 65 -16.75 13.60 -5.20
CA LYS A 65 -18.16 14.05 -5.20
C LYS A 65 -18.55 14.84 -6.44
N HIS A 66 -17.59 15.48 -7.11
CA HIS A 66 -17.87 16.28 -8.31
C HIS A 66 -18.07 15.37 -9.54
N PRO A 67 -19.22 15.45 -10.25
CA PRO A 67 -19.59 14.46 -11.28
C PRO A 67 -18.81 14.56 -12.59
N ALA A 68 -18.09 15.68 -12.83
CA ALA A 68 -17.22 15.78 -13.99
C ALA A 68 -15.94 14.94 -13.78
N PHE A 69 -15.87 13.78 -14.41
CA PHE A 69 -14.70 12.89 -14.41
C PHE A 69 -13.97 12.83 -15.75
N TYR A 70 -14.67 13.16 -16.82
CA TYR A 70 -14.20 13.14 -18.20
C TYR A 70 -14.53 14.49 -18.83
N GLN A 71 -13.73 14.88 -19.81
CA GLN A 71 -13.96 16.06 -20.65
C GLN A 71 -14.36 15.60 -22.06
#